data_AF-A0A800BH40-F1
#
_entry.id   AF-A0A800BH40-F1
#
_cell.length_a   1.000
_cell.length_b   1.000
_cell.length_c   1.000
_cell.angle_alpha   90.00
_cell.angle_beta   90.00
_cell.angle_gamma   90.00
#
_symmetry.space_group_name_H-M   'P 1'
#
loop_
_entity.id
_entity.type
_entity.pdbx_description
1 polymer ?
#
loop_
_entity_poly.entity_id
_entity_poly.type
_entity_poly.pdbx_seq_one_letter_code
_entity_poly.pdbx_strand_id
1 'polypeptide(L)'
;MTQQHTFHIPVMGTAFTVDTPLKVSQFGIDSVIALADDVLLERLRKVYADKNNLQYEEIKNNTKDYRADRITSYLNLVHKLANQKYEEYTTATKEKVEALKTFFATFPDISQLKKEFNKLTEKHFNINEVS
;
A
#
# COMPACT_ATOMS: atom_id res chain seq x y z
N MET A 1 -10.26 13.98 4.53
CA MET A 1 -10.16 12.53 4.27
C MET A 1 -11.20 11.84 5.14
N THR A 2 -12.04 10.99 4.57
CA THR A 2 -13.02 10.18 5.31
C THR A 2 -12.28 9.07 6.05
N GLN A 3 -12.28 9.09 7.39
CA GLN A 3 -11.65 8.03 8.20
C GLN A 3 -12.45 6.74 8.08
N GLN A 4 -11.99 5.83 7.21
CA GLN A 4 -12.53 4.47 7.12
C GLN A 4 -11.95 3.54 8.19
N HIS A 5 -10.74 3.86 8.66
CA HIS A 5 -10.07 3.15 9.76
C HIS A 5 -10.00 4.05 10.99
N THR A 6 -10.20 3.46 12.16
CA THR A 6 -10.06 4.15 13.46
C THR A 6 -8.63 4.12 13.99
N PHE A 7 -7.71 3.47 13.26
CA PHE A 7 -6.30 3.32 13.64
C PHE A 7 -5.39 3.82 12.50
N HIS A 8 -4.18 4.23 12.89
CA HIS A 8 -3.08 4.53 11.97
C HIS A 8 -1.85 3.72 12.38
N ILE A 9 -0.99 3.36 11.43
CA ILE A 9 0.26 2.67 11.77
C ILE A 9 1.32 3.73 12.16
N PRO A 10 1.84 3.72 13.40
CA PRO A 10 2.81 4.71 13.87
C PRO A 10 4.22 4.44 13.32
N VAL A 11 5.14 5.39 13.55
CA VAL A 11 6.57 5.17 13.29
C VAL A 11 7.13 4.17 14.29
N MET A 12 7.50 2.98 13.80
CA MET A 12 8.12 1.91 14.58
C MET A 12 9.65 1.88 14.46
N GLY A 13 10.22 2.79 13.66
CA GLY A 13 11.65 2.88 13.34
C GLY A 13 11.87 3.14 11.85
N THR A 14 12.95 3.83 11.48
CA THR A 14 13.19 4.30 10.10
C THR A 14 13.20 3.14 9.10
N ALA A 15 13.98 2.10 9.36
CA ALA A 15 14.06 0.92 8.50
C ALA A 15 12.81 0.03 8.53
N PHE A 16 12.02 0.10 9.60
CA PHE A 16 10.82 -0.73 9.75
C PHE A 16 9.59 -0.09 9.10
N THR A 17 9.50 1.23 9.11
CA THR A 17 8.30 1.97 8.70
C THR A 17 8.35 2.40 7.23
N VAL A 18 9.55 2.51 6.67
CA VAL A 18 9.80 3.05 5.33
C VAL A 18 9.11 2.30 4.20
N ASP A 19 8.88 1.00 4.34
CA ASP A 19 8.20 0.17 3.34
C ASP A 19 6.77 -0.23 3.72
N THR A 20 6.30 0.14 4.92
CA THR A 20 4.95 -0.19 5.40
C THR A 20 3.86 0.26 4.44
N PRO A 21 3.90 1.47 3.84
CA PRO A 21 2.86 1.88 2.90
C PRO A 21 2.70 0.94 1.71
N LEU A 22 3.80 0.36 1.20
CA LEU A 22 3.74 -0.61 0.10
C LEU A 22 3.03 -1.91 0.48
N LYS A 23 2.91 -2.23 1.76
CA LYS A 23 2.27 -3.45 2.27
C LYS A 23 0.78 -3.24 2.53
N VAL A 24 0.39 -2.03 2.95
CA VAL A 24 -0.95 -1.76 3.48
C VAL A 24 -1.81 -0.84 2.59
N SER A 25 -1.22 -0.16 1.59
CA SER A 25 -1.94 0.79 0.72
C SER A 25 -3.13 0.18 0.00
N GLN A 26 -3.02 -1.08 -0.43
CA GLN A 26 -4.10 -1.81 -1.12
C GLN A 26 -5.36 -1.98 -0.27
N PHE A 27 -5.24 -1.87 1.06
CA PHE A 27 -6.34 -1.97 2.02
C PHE A 27 -6.88 -0.60 2.45
N GLY A 28 -6.36 0.49 1.88
CA GLY A 28 -6.72 1.86 2.27
C GLY A 28 -6.33 2.23 3.70
N ILE A 29 -5.34 1.55 4.29
CA ILE A 29 -4.85 1.83 5.65
C ILE A 29 -3.83 2.96 5.61
N ASP A 30 -4.02 3.97 6.46
CA ASP A 30 -3.09 5.07 6.61
C ASP A 30 -1.79 4.62 7.31
N SER A 31 -0.65 4.96 6.70
CA SER A 31 0.70 4.66 7.19
C SER A 31 1.60 5.87 7.00
N VAL A 32 2.75 5.83 7.67
CA VAL A 32 3.77 6.90 7.64
C VAL A 32 5.08 6.40 7.00
N ILE A 33 5.92 7.33 6.53
CA ILE A 33 7.29 7.09 6.07
C ILE A 33 8.21 8.06 6.80
N ALA A 34 9.25 7.55 7.45
CA ALA A 34 10.26 8.39 8.07
C ALA A 34 11.28 8.88 7.02
N LEU A 35 11.36 10.21 6.82
CA LEU A 35 12.25 10.84 5.82
C LEU A 35 13.63 11.24 6.37
N ALA A 36 13.98 10.71 7.53
CA ALA A 36 15.17 11.13 8.28
C ALA A 36 16.49 10.76 7.56
N ASP A 37 16.52 9.62 6.86
CA ASP A 37 17.71 9.04 6.24
C ASP A 37 17.50 8.85 4.73
N ASP A 38 18.10 9.72 3.91
CA ASP A 38 18.00 9.66 2.46
C ASP A 38 18.84 8.54 1.84
N VAL A 39 19.92 8.11 2.50
CA VAL A 39 20.78 7.01 2.03
C VAL A 39 20.03 5.69 2.12
N LEU A 40 19.28 5.49 3.21
CA LEU A 40 18.39 4.36 3.36
C LEU A 40 17.30 4.36 2.27
N LEU A 41 16.65 5.50 2.04
CA LEU A 41 15.60 5.63 1.02
C LEU A 41 16.12 5.33 -0.38
N GLU A 42 17.32 5.79 -0.71
CA GLU A 42 17.96 5.54 -1.99
C GLU A 42 18.31 4.05 -2.19
N ARG A 43 18.83 3.39 -1.15
CA ARG A 43 19.08 1.94 -1.17
C ARG A 43 17.79 1.14 -1.34
N LEU A 44 16.72 1.53 -0.66
CA LEU A 44 15.42 0.90 -0.80
C LEU A 44 14.82 1.16 -2.18
N ARG A 45 14.99 2.36 -2.72
CA ARG A 45 14.57 2.69 -4.09
C ARG A 45 15.19 1.74 -5.10
N LYS A 46 16.48 1.44 -4.96
CA LYS A 46 17.17 0.43 -5.77
C LYS A 46 16.53 -0.95 -5.63
N VAL A 47 16.39 -1.45 -4.40
CA VAL A 47 15.81 -2.79 -4.12
C VAL A 47 14.41 -2.92 -4.70
N TYR A 48 13.55 -1.91 -4.54
CA TYR A 48 12.19 -1.94 -5.04
C TYR A 48 12.10 -1.69 -6.55
N ALA A 49 12.99 -0.90 -7.14
CA ALA A 49 13.07 -0.76 -8.58
C ALA A 49 13.47 -2.08 -9.24
N ASP A 50 14.52 -2.75 -8.73
CA ASP A 50 15.00 -4.04 -9.22
C ASP A 50 13.89 -5.11 -9.12
N LYS A 51 13.21 -5.21 -7.97
CA LYS A 51 12.11 -6.16 -7.75
C LYS A 51 10.92 -5.99 -8.70
N ASN A 52 10.70 -4.77 -9.20
CA ASN A 52 9.56 -4.45 -10.06
C ASN A 52 9.98 -4.17 -11.51
N ASN A 53 11.22 -4.51 -11.89
CA ASN A 53 11.78 -4.30 -13.22
C ASN A 53 11.64 -2.83 -13.70
N LEU A 54 11.86 -1.87 -12.81
CA LEU A 54 11.82 -0.45 -13.11
C LEU A 54 13.22 0.09 -13.38
N GLN A 55 13.32 1.06 -14.30
CA GLN A 55 14.58 1.76 -14.52
C GLN A 55 15.04 2.46 -13.25
N TYR A 56 16.31 2.29 -12.91
CA TYR A 56 16.95 2.88 -11.75
C TYR A 56 18.26 3.55 -12.16
N GLU A 57 18.35 4.84 -11.86
CA GLU A 57 19.59 5.61 -11.90
C GLU A 57 19.89 6.11 -10.49
N GLU A 58 21.11 5.86 -10.01
CA GLU A 58 21.53 6.26 -8.66
C GLU A 58 21.71 7.77 -8.55
N ILE A 59 21.08 8.38 -7.55
CA ILE A 59 21.25 9.81 -7.27
C ILE A 59 22.47 9.96 -6.36
N LYS A 60 23.57 10.49 -6.91
CA LYS A 60 24.82 10.72 -6.18
C LYS A 60 24.75 12.01 -5.34
N ASN A 61 25.64 12.14 -4.37
CA ASN A 61 25.75 13.31 -3.49
C ASN A 61 26.51 14.49 -4.13
N ASN A 62 26.38 14.67 -5.44
CA ASN A 62 27.14 15.63 -6.25
C ASN A 62 26.35 16.89 -6.64
N THR A 63 25.03 16.92 -6.40
CA THR A 63 24.18 18.10 -6.58
C THR A 63 23.93 18.78 -5.24
N LYS A 64 23.44 20.03 -5.24
CA LYS A 64 23.06 20.72 -4.00
C LYS A 64 21.84 20.07 -3.33
N ASP A 65 20.90 19.60 -4.14
CA ASP A 65 19.59 19.11 -3.70
C ASP A 65 19.47 17.57 -3.72
N TYR A 66 20.60 16.84 -3.79
CA TYR A 66 20.63 15.37 -3.89
C TYR A 66 19.75 14.66 -2.85
N ARG A 67 19.66 15.22 -1.64
CA ARG A 67 18.81 14.69 -0.55
C ARG A 67 17.33 14.80 -0.91
N ALA A 68 16.90 15.97 -1.38
CA ALA A 68 15.52 16.20 -1.79
C ALA A 68 15.17 15.36 -3.02
N ASP A 69 16.11 15.23 -3.96
CA ASP A 69 15.96 14.40 -5.16
C ASP A 69 15.74 12.92 -4.77
N ARG A 70 16.59 12.36 -3.89
CA ARG A 70 16.46 10.97 -3.39
C ARG A 70 15.11 10.72 -2.72
N ILE A 71 14.71 11.61 -1.82
CA ILE A 71 13.43 11.49 -1.10
C ILE A 71 12.27 11.54 -2.10
N THR A 72 12.29 12.50 -3.03
CA THR A 72 11.24 12.68 -4.03
C THR A 72 11.15 11.45 -4.95
N SER A 73 12.27 10.96 -5.47
CA SER A 73 12.31 9.77 -6.32
C SER A 73 11.83 8.52 -5.59
N TYR A 74 12.15 8.38 -4.30
CA TYR A 74 11.63 7.27 -3.48
C TYR A 74 10.11 7.37 -3.29
N LEU A 75 9.59 8.54 -2.91
CA LEU A 75 8.15 8.75 -2.72
C LEU A 75 7.36 8.53 -4.01
N ASN A 76 7.90 8.97 -5.15
CA ASN A 76 7.32 8.71 -6.47
C ASN A 76 7.27 7.21 -6.79
N LEU A 77 8.34 6.47 -6.49
CA LEU A 77 8.35 5.02 -6.62
C LEU A 77 7.27 4.37 -5.74
N VAL A 78 7.20 4.76 -4.46
CA VAL A 78 6.20 4.22 -3.53
C VAL A 78 4.78 4.50 -4.01
N HIS A 79 4.50 5.72 -4.45
CA HIS A 79 3.20 6.10 -4.99
C HIS A 79 2.82 5.26 -6.22
N LYS A 80 3.76 5.07 -7.16
CA LYS A 80 3.55 4.23 -8.33
C LYS A 80 3.21 2.79 -7.95
N LEU A 81 4.04 2.16 -7.11
CA LEU A 81 3.84 0.77 -6.70
C LEU A 81 2.57 0.59 -5.87
N ALA A 82 2.22 1.56 -5.03
CA ALA A 82 0.98 1.54 -4.24
C ALA A 82 -0.26 1.56 -5.13
N ASN A 83 -0.26 2.39 -6.17
CA ASN A 83 -1.36 2.46 -7.14
C ASN A 83 -1.45 1.17 -7.98
N GLN A 84 -0.31 0.63 -8.42
CA GLN A 84 -0.28 -0.65 -9.15
C GLN A 84 -0.87 -1.79 -8.31
N LYS A 85 -0.48 -1.90 -7.03
CA LYS A 85 -1.07 -2.89 -6.12
C LYS A 85 -2.56 -2.70 -5.91
N TYR A 86 -3.02 -1.46 -5.85
CA TYR A 86 -4.45 -1.16 -5.73
C TYR A 86 -5.23 -1.55 -6.99
N GLU A 87 -4.72 -1.24 -8.19
CA GLU A 87 -5.29 -1.68 -9.46
C GLU A 87 -5.30 -3.21 -9.58
N GLU A 88 -4.22 -3.86 -9.18
CA GLU A 88 -4.15 -5.32 -9.11
C GLU A 88 -5.19 -5.87 -8.11
N TYR A 89 -5.31 -5.28 -6.92
CA TYR A 89 -6.28 -5.73 -5.91
C TYR A 89 -7.74 -5.58 -6.39
N THR A 90 -8.05 -4.50 -7.12
CA THR A 90 -9.40 -4.22 -7.62
C THR A 90 -9.74 -5.00 -8.90
N THR A 91 -8.75 -5.45 -9.67
CA THR A 91 -8.97 -6.28 -10.86
C THR A 91 -9.29 -7.72 -10.44
N ALA A 92 -10.59 -8.01 -10.38
CA ALA A 92 -11.18 -9.22 -9.79
C ALA A 92 -10.76 -10.52 -10.51
N THR A 93 -10.09 -11.40 -9.76
CA THR A 93 -9.85 -12.80 -10.12
C THR A 93 -10.56 -13.68 -9.09
N LYS A 94 -11.00 -14.91 -9.42
CA LYS A 94 -11.70 -15.81 -8.48
C LYS A 94 -10.96 -15.97 -7.14
N GLU A 95 -9.64 -16.09 -7.16
CA GLU A 95 -8.80 -16.17 -5.95
C GLU A 95 -8.88 -14.90 -5.07
N LYS A 96 -9.07 -13.72 -5.66
CA LYS A 96 -9.16 -12.45 -4.92
C LYS A 96 -10.50 -12.27 -4.22
N VAL A 97 -11.54 -12.99 -4.64
CA VAL A 97 -12.85 -12.96 -4.00
C VAL A 97 -12.77 -13.55 -2.59
N GLU A 98 -12.05 -14.67 -2.42
CA GLU A 98 -11.82 -15.26 -1.09
C GLU A 98 -10.91 -14.40 -0.21
N ALA A 99 -9.89 -13.77 -0.80
CA ALA A 99 -9.04 -12.79 -0.08
C ALA A 99 -9.86 -11.57 0.38
N LEU A 100 -10.76 -11.05 -0.46
CA LEU A 100 -11.69 -9.97 -0.12
C LEU A 100 -12.66 -10.38 1.00
N LYS A 101 -13.24 -11.58 0.94
CA LYS A 101 -14.07 -12.10 2.04
C LYS A 101 -13.30 -12.14 3.35
N THR A 102 -12.08 -12.67 3.31
CA THR A 102 -11.21 -12.79 4.49
C THR A 102 -10.89 -11.42 5.05
N PHE A 103 -10.56 -10.45 4.20
CA PHE A 103 -10.35 -9.06 4.59
C PHE A 103 -11.59 -8.46 5.27
N PHE A 104 -12.77 -8.51 4.66
CA PHE A 104 -14.00 -7.98 5.26
C PHE A 104 -14.44 -8.73 6.52
N ALA A 105 -14.11 -10.02 6.66
CA ALA A 105 -14.36 -10.78 7.88
C ALA A 105 -13.58 -10.21 9.09
N THR A 106 -12.39 -9.65 8.88
CA THR A 106 -11.60 -9.02 9.96
C THR A 106 -12.17 -7.69 10.47
N PHE A 107 -13.10 -7.06 9.73
CA PHE A 107 -13.68 -5.79 10.16
C PHE A 107 -14.64 -5.99 11.33
N PRO A 108 -14.70 -5.05 12.29
CA PRO A 108 -15.74 -5.04 13.31
C PRO A 108 -17.13 -4.96 12.68
N ASP A 109 -18.13 -5.62 13.27
CA ASP A 109 -19.51 -5.64 12.76
C ASP A 109 -20.19 -4.27 12.72
N ILE A 110 -19.62 -3.29 13.45
CA ILE A 110 -20.08 -1.91 13.47
C ILE A 110 -19.68 -1.16 12.18
N SER A 111 -18.64 -1.64 11.46
CA SER A 111 -18.16 -1.00 10.24
C SER A 111 -19.26 -0.89 9.19
N GLN A 112 -19.52 0.34 8.73
CA GLN A 112 -20.45 0.59 7.63
C GLN A 112 -20.02 -0.14 6.36
N LEU A 113 -18.71 -0.20 6.10
CA LEU A 113 -18.15 -0.86 4.92
C LEU A 113 -18.47 -2.36 4.90
N LYS A 114 -18.35 -3.04 6.04
CA LYS A 114 -18.70 -4.47 6.18
C LYS A 114 -20.21 -4.69 5.97
N LYS A 115 -21.06 -3.82 6.52
CA LYS A 115 -22.52 -3.89 6.33
C LYS A 115 -22.93 -3.69 4.87
N GLU A 116 -22.31 -2.75 4.18
CA GLU A 116 -22.57 -2.51 2.76
C GLU A 116 -22.07 -3.67 1.89
N PHE A 117 -20.89 -4.19 2.17
CA PHE A 117 -20.36 -5.38 1.50
C PHE A 117 -21.31 -6.56 1.64
N ASN A 118 -21.74 -6.89 2.86
CA ASN A 118 -22.68 -7.99 3.12
C ASN A 118 -24.01 -7.81 2.36
N LYS A 119 -24.58 -6.59 2.35
CA LYS A 119 -25.80 -6.28 1.58
C LYS A 119 -25.60 -6.47 0.08
N LEU A 120 -24.47 -6.03 -0.47
CA LEU A 120 -24.17 -6.20 -1.90
C LEU A 120 -24.03 -7.68 -2.27
N THR A 121 -23.39 -8.47 -1.41
CA THR A 121 -23.24 -9.91 -1.62
C THR A 121 -24.56 -10.65 -1.51
N GLU A 122 -25.38 -10.36 -0.50
CA GLU A 122 -26.72 -10.95 -0.35
C GLU A 122 -27.64 -10.62 -1.54
N LYS A 123 -27.49 -9.44 -2.15
CA LYS A 123 -28.39 -8.95 -3.21
C LYS A 123 -27.96 -9.32 -4.63
N HIS A 124 -26.66 -9.50 -4.89
CA HIS A 124 -26.14 -9.60 -6.26
C HIS A 124 -25.19 -10.78 -6.51
N PHE A 125 -24.58 -11.39 -5.48
CA PHE A 125 -23.59 -12.46 -5.66
C PHE A 125 -23.67 -13.46 -4.51
N ASN A 126 -24.23 -14.66 -4.77
CA ASN A 126 -24.11 -15.76 -3.81
C ASN A 126 -22.66 -16.24 -3.83
N ILE A 127 -21.79 -15.64 -3.02
CA ILE A 127 -20.35 -15.95 -3.06
C ILE A 127 -20.03 -17.36 -2.55
N ASN A 128 -21.04 -18.10 -2.07
CA ASN A 128 -20.94 -19.53 -1.78
C ASN A 128 -20.97 -20.40 -3.05
N GLU A 129 -21.32 -19.83 -4.22
CA GLU A 129 -21.36 -20.56 -5.51
C GLU A 129 -20.06 -20.41 -6.33
N VAL A 130 -19.08 -19.62 -5.86
CA VAL A 130 -17.83 -19.37 -6.60
C VAL A 130 -16.70 -20.35 -6.22
N SER A 131 -16.98 -21.33 -5.35
CA SER A 131 -16.04 -22.40 -4.97
C SER A 131 -15.76 -23.39 -6.10
#